data_AF-A0A6A7MCB8-F1
#
_entry.id   AF-A0A6A7MCB8-F1
#
_cell.length_a   1.000
_cell.length_b   1.000
_cell.length_c   1.000
_cell.angle_alpha   90.00
_cell.angle_beta   90.00
_cell.angle_gamma   90.00
#
_symmetry.space_group_name_H-M   'P 1'
#
loop_
_entity.id
_entity.type
_entity.pdbx_description
1 polymer ?
#
loop_
_entity_poly.entity_id
_entity_poly.type
_entity_poly.pdbx_seq_one_letter_code
_entity_poly.pdbx_strand_id
1 'polypeptide(L)'
;MRAGAEVLEDYELLELLLFYSIERIDTKPLAKRLLDRFGTLGDVFAAEHAQLREFDIDQRTLVLFKASREAGRRLAERKVKDMPVLTNWQQLIDYCHAALAHEKTEQFRILFLDRKNVLIADEVQQRGTIDHTPVYPREVVKRALTLNAAALILVHNHPTHPR
;
A
#
# COMPACT_ATOMS: atom_id res chain seq x y z
N MET A 1 -14.36 -15.55 24.47
CA MET A 1 -13.40 -14.46 24.77
C MET A 1 -12.35 -14.48 23.68
N ARG A 2 -12.34 -13.48 22.78
CA ARG A 2 -11.26 -13.33 21.79
C ARG A 2 -10.22 -12.41 22.42
N ALA A 3 -9.09 -12.97 22.83
CA ALA A 3 -7.91 -12.22 23.29
C ALA A 3 -6.80 -12.51 22.28
N GLY A 4 -6.37 -11.48 21.56
CA GLY A 4 -5.37 -11.57 20.49
C GLY A 4 -5.28 -10.26 19.72
N ALA A 5 -4.27 -10.12 18.86
CA ALA A 5 -4.02 -8.92 18.05
C ALA A 5 -5.21 -8.49 17.16
N GLU A 6 -6.22 -9.35 16.98
CA GLU A 6 -7.45 -9.09 16.22
C GLU A 6 -8.47 -8.20 16.94
N VAL A 7 -8.22 -7.78 18.19
CA VAL A 7 -9.13 -6.91 18.97
C VAL A 7 -8.48 -5.55 19.28
N LEU A 8 -7.22 -5.34 18.87
CA LEU A 8 -6.51 -4.09 19.11
C LEU A 8 -7.03 -3.00 18.17
N GLU A 9 -7.34 -1.85 18.73
CA GLU A 9 -7.56 -0.63 17.95
C GLU A 9 -6.25 -0.22 17.26
N ASP A 10 -6.33 0.48 16.12
CA ASP A 10 -5.15 0.90 15.34
C ASP A 10 -4.10 1.63 16.20
N TYR A 11 -4.56 2.45 17.16
CA TYR A 11 -3.66 3.17 18.07
C TYR A 11 -2.93 2.23 19.04
N GLU A 12 -3.55 1.12 19.45
CA GLU A 12 -2.96 0.14 20.38
C GLU A 12 -1.89 -0.70 19.67
N LEU A 13 -2.13 -1.04 18.40
CA LEU A 13 -1.12 -1.72 17.59
C LEU A 13 0.07 -0.79 17.32
N LEU A 14 -0.18 0.47 17.02
CA LEU A 14 0.88 1.46 16.82
C LEU A 14 1.65 1.73 18.13
N GLU A 15 0.96 1.86 19.25
CA GLU A 15 1.54 2.03 20.58
C GLU A 15 2.48 0.87 20.91
N LEU A 16 2.07 -0.37 20.65
CA LEU A 16 2.89 -1.56 20.86
C LEU A 16 4.17 -1.53 20.01
N LEU A 17 4.05 -1.19 18.72
CA LEU A 17 5.22 -1.09 17.83
C LEU A 17 6.19 0.00 18.29
N LEU A 18 5.66 1.17 18.67
CA LEU A 18 6.45 2.27 19.21
C LEU A 18 7.12 1.90 20.54
N PHE A 19 6.44 1.14 21.40
CA PHE A 19 7.01 0.68 22.66
C PHE A 19 8.25 -0.22 22.45
N TYR A 20 8.25 -1.04 21.39
CA TYR A 20 9.43 -1.85 21.03
C TYR A 20 10.58 -1.03 20.42
N SER A 21 10.29 0.14 19.83
CA SER A 21 11.31 0.96 19.17
C SER A 21 11.82 2.13 20.01
N ILE A 22 11.01 2.68 20.92
CA ILE A 22 11.36 3.84 21.74
C ILE A 22 11.36 3.43 23.21
N GLU A 23 12.55 3.44 23.81
CA GLU A 23 12.73 3.07 25.20
C GLU A 23 12.34 4.22 26.14
N ARG A 24 11.64 3.89 27.24
CA ARG A 24 11.45 4.74 28.44
C ARG A 24 10.53 5.97 28.28
N ILE A 25 9.54 5.93 27.38
CA ILE A 25 8.45 6.92 27.33
C ILE A 25 7.08 6.25 27.27
N ASP A 26 6.03 6.97 27.66
CA ASP A 26 4.65 6.60 27.33
C ASP A 26 4.42 6.85 25.82
N THR A 27 4.27 5.76 25.05
CA THR A 27 4.13 5.81 23.59
C THR A 27 2.69 6.01 23.14
N LYS A 28 1.71 5.94 24.05
CA LYS A 28 0.29 6.09 23.71
C LYS A 28 -0.07 7.48 23.17
N PRO A 29 0.38 8.60 23.76
CA PRO A 29 0.11 9.92 23.21
C PRO A 29 0.75 10.10 21.83
N LEU A 30 1.94 9.51 21.61
CA LEU A 30 2.62 9.56 20.31
C LEU A 30 1.83 8.78 19.25
N ALA A 31 1.37 7.57 19.57
CA ALA A 31 0.54 6.75 18.67
C ALA A 31 -0.73 7.51 18.24
N LYS A 32 -1.43 8.12 19.20
CA LYS A 32 -2.64 8.91 18.91
C LYS A 32 -2.34 10.12 18.03
N ARG A 33 -1.32 10.93 18.35
CA ARG A 33 -0.96 12.10 17.53
C ARG A 33 -0.57 11.70 16.09
N LEU A 34 0.08 10.56 15.91
CA LEU A 34 0.42 10.05 14.58
C LEU A 34 -0.83 9.68 13.79
N LEU A 35 -1.77 8.95 14.39
CA LEU A 35 -3.02 8.60 13.73
C LEU A 35 -3.91 9.82 13.50
N ASP A 36 -3.94 10.78 14.43
CA ASP A 36 -4.65 12.05 14.25
C ASP A 36 -4.08 12.84 13.06
N ARG A 37 -2.76 12.77 12.84
CA ARG A 37 -2.08 13.48 11.74
C ARG A 37 -2.22 12.78 10.39
N PHE A 38 -2.07 11.45 10.35
CA PHE A 38 -1.93 10.69 9.11
C PHE A 38 -3.16 9.86 8.76
N GLY A 39 -4.09 9.63 9.70
CA GLY A 39 -5.33 8.90 9.48
C GLY A 39 -5.21 7.43 9.85
N THR A 40 -4.61 6.62 8.98
CA THR A 40 -4.54 5.16 9.15
C THR A 40 -3.14 4.66 9.51
N LEU A 41 -3.04 3.42 10.01
CA LEU A 41 -1.73 2.75 10.20
C LEU A 41 -0.90 2.71 8.91
N GLY A 42 -1.54 2.45 7.78
CA GLY A 42 -0.88 2.41 6.47
C GLY A 42 -0.27 3.76 6.09
N ASP A 43 -0.95 4.86 6.41
CA ASP A 43 -0.49 6.22 6.16
C ASP A 43 0.65 6.59 7.12
N VAL A 44 0.56 6.22 8.40
CA VAL A 44 1.64 6.41 9.39
C VAL A 44 2.92 5.70 8.96
N PHE A 45 2.86 4.44 8.53
CA PHE A 45 4.04 3.65 8.16
C PHE A 45 4.77 4.14 6.92
N ALA A 46 4.18 5.10 6.23
CA ALA A 46 4.66 5.52 4.94
C ALA A 46 4.75 7.01 4.74
N ALA A 47 4.32 7.78 5.74
CA ALA A 47 4.67 9.16 5.92
C ALA A 47 6.16 9.40 5.63
N GLU A 48 6.43 10.54 5.00
CA GLU A 48 7.78 10.88 4.62
C GLU A 48 8.64 11.19 5.85
N HIS A 49 9.93 10.88 5.75
CA HIS A 49 10.86 11.11 6.86
C HIS A 49 10.86 12.56 7.34
N ALA A 50 10.65 13.53 6.44
CA ALA A 50 10.54 14.95 6.80
C ALA A 50 9.32 15.25 7.68
N GLN A 51 8.17 14.62 7.42
CA GLN A 51 6.94 14.80 8.20
C GLN A 51 7.03 14.11 9.56
N LEU A 52 7.71 12.97 9.62
CA LEU A 52 7.91 12.20 10.86
C LEU A 52 8.88 12.88 11.83
N ARG A 53 9.74 13.79 11.36
CA ARG A 53 10.64 14.60 12.21
C ARG A 53 9.92 15.61 13.10
N GLU A 54 8.64 15.90 12.82
CA GLU A 54 7.80 16.73 13.69
C GLU A 54 7.42 16.02 15.00
N PHE A 55 7.74 14.72 15.12
CA PHE A 55 7.43 13.87 16.25
C PHE A 55 8.70 13.36 16.92
N ASP A 56 8.58 12.96 18.20
CA ASP A 56 9.67 12.36 18.99
C ASP A 56 9.94 10.91 18.55
N ILE A 57 10.39 10.73 17.32
CA ILE A 57 10.63 9.45 16.65
C ILE A 57 12.12 9.33 16.34
N ASP A 58 12.73 8.24 16.78
CA ASP A 58 14.14 7.95 16.56
C ASP A 58 14.40 7.17 15.25
N GLN A 59 15.67 6.98 14.92
CA GLN A 59 16.07 6.25 13.72
C GLN A 59 15.59 4.79 13.72
N ARG A 60 15.51 4.15 14.90
CA ARG A 60 15.03 2.77 15.04
C ARG A 60 13.55 2.66 14.63
N THR A 61 12.74 3.59 15.10
CA THR A 61 11.31 3.66 14.79
C THR A 61 11.07 3.93 13.29
N LEU A 62 11.88 4.79 12.68
CA LEU A 62 11.81 5.04 11.23
C LEU A 62 12.10 3.80 10.40
N VAL A 63 13.10 3.00 10.80
CA VAL A 63 13.40 1.72 10.16
C VAL A 63 12.25 0.73 10.35
N LEU A 64 11.68 0.67 11.56
CA LEU A 64 10.53 -0.17 11.87
C LEU A 64 9.34 0.16 10.96
N PHE A 65 8.98 1.44 10.80
CA PHE A 65 7.86 1.87 9.95
C PHE A 65 8.08 1.46 8.49
N LYS A 66 9.28 1.71 7.96
CA LYS A 66 9.62 1.28 6.59
C LYS A 66 9.54 -0.24 6.41
N ALA A 67 9.99 -1.01 7.40
CA ALA A 67 9.92 -2.47 7.37
C ALA A 67 8.47 -2.97 7.45
N SER A 68 7.66 -2.41 8.36
CA SER A 68 6.23 -2.72 8.49
C SER A 68 5.46 -2.43 7.21
N ARG A 69 5.75 -1.30 6.56
CA ARG A 69 5.18 -0.95 5.25
C ARG A 69 5.53 -1.99 4.18
N GLU A 70 6.81 -2.32 4.05
CA GLU A 70 7.26 -3.29 3.04
C GLU A 70 6.72 -4.70 3.31
N ALA A 71 6.59 -5.09 4.58
CA ALA A 71 5.95 -6.35 4.96
C ALA A 71 4.46 -6.36 4.58
N GLY A 72 3.73 -5.28 4.89
CA GLY A 72 2.33 -5.11 4.50
C GLY A 72 2.15 -5.20 2.98
N ARG A 73 2.99 -4.49 2.21
CA ARG A 73 3.00 -4.54 0.74
C ARG A 73 3.18 -5.97 0.22
N ARG A 74 4.18 -6.71 0.71
CA ARG A 74 4.42 -8.11 0.30
C ARG A 74 3.31 -9.07 0.70
N LEU A 75 2.69 -8.87 1.85
CA LEU A 75 1.55 -9.67 2.30
C LEU A 75 0.31 -9.42 1.44
N ALA A 76 0.05 -8.16 1.09
CA ALA A 76 -1.01 -7.78 0.15
C ALA A 76 -0.76 -8.38 -1.24
N GLU A 77 0.47 -8.29 -1.76
CA GLU A 77 0.84 -8.91 -3.05
C GLU A 77 0.65 -10.43 -3.08
N ARG A 78 0.96 -11.13 -1.97
CA ARG A 78 0.75 -12.57 -1.88
C ARG A 78 -0.73 -12.96 -1.87
N LYS A 79 -1.58 -12.22 -1.17
CA LYS A 79 -3.03 -12.52 -1.12
C LYS A 79 -3.71 -12.39 -2.49
N VAL A 80 -3.22 -11.50 -3.35
CA VAL A 80 -3.84 -11.26 -4.67
C VAL A 80 -3.37 -12.24 -5.74
N LYS A 81 -2.15 -12.78 -5.64
CA LYS A 81 -1.64 -13.76 -6.63
C LYS A 81 -2.42 -15.08 -6.69
N ASP A 82 -3.11 -15.46 -5.61
CA ASP A 82 -3.81 -16.75 -5.52
C ASP A 82 -5.35 -16.62 -5.40
N MET A 83 -5.90 -15.39 -5.44
CA MET A 83 -7.35 -15.17 -5.28
C MET A 83 -8.00 -14.66 -6.57
N PRO A 84 -9.24 -15.09 -6.87
CA PRO A 84 -10.03 -14.49 -7.93
C PRO A 84 -10.37 -13.05 -7.55
N VAL A 85 -9.67 -12.10 -8.18
CA VAL A 85 -9.69 -10.65 -7.98
C VAL A 85 -11.11 -10.08 -8.08
N LEU A 86 -11.95 -10.61 -8.97
CA LEU A 86 -13.29 -10.07 -9.23
C LEU A 86 -14.37 -10.53 -8.24
N THR A 87 -14.07 -11.46 -7.32
CA THR A 87 -15.05 -11.89 -6.30
C THR A 87 -15.10 -10.97 -5.09
N ASN A 88 -14.10 -10.10 -4.91
CA ASN A 88 -14.08 -9.13 -3.82
C ASN A 88 -13.40 -7.82 -4.27
N TRP A 89 -14.23 -6.89 -4.76
CA TRP A 89 -13.77 -5.58 -5.21
C TRP A 89 -13.04 -4.80 -4.11
N GLN A 90 -13.44 -4.95 -2.85
CA GLN A 90 -12.78 -4.27 -1.73
C GLN A 90 -11.33 -4.75 -1.57
N GLN A 91 -11.06 -6.05 -1.69
CA GLN A 91 -9.68 -6.57 -1.64
C GLN A 91 -8.81 -6.07 -2.79
N LEU A 92 -9.38 -5.89 -3.98
CA LEU A 92 -8.68 -5.27 -5.10
C LEU A 92 -8.33 -3.81 -4.78
N ILE A 93 -9.27 -3.06 -4.22
CA ILE A 93 -9.05 -1.67 -3.79
C ILE A 93 -7.98 -1.61 -2.70
N ASP A 94 -8.06 -2.44 -1.66
CA ASP A 94 -7.08 -2.51 -0.57
C ASP A 94 -5.68 -2.86 -1.10
N TYR A 95 -5.60 -3.78 -2.07
CA TYR A 95 -4.35 -4.11 -2.75
C TYR A 95 -3.80 -2.93 -3.57
N CYS A 96 -4.65 -2.27 -4.36
CA CYS A 96 -4.26 -1.10 -5.12
C CYS A 96 -3.79 0.03 -4.19
N HIS A 97 -4.46 0.25 -3.05
CA HIS A 97 -3.99 1.17 -2.02
C HIS A 97 -2.64 0.73 -1.46
N ALA A 98 -2.46 -0.52 -1.05
CA ALA A 98 -1.16 -0.99 -0.55
C ALA A 98 -0.03 -0.86 -1.60
N ALA A 99 -0.34 -1.04 -2.89
CA ALA A 99 0.61 -0.97 -3.99
C ALA A 99 0.89 0.46 -4.50
N LEU A 100 -0.05 1.40 -4.32
CA LEU A 100 0.00 2.76 -4.90
C LEU A 100 -0.01 3.90 -3.88
N ALA A 101 -0.40 3.68 -2.61
CA ALA A 101 -0.64 4.74 -1.63
C ALA A 101 0.59 5.62 -1.34
N HIS A 102 1.80 5.13 -1.59
CA HIS A 102 3.05 5.81 -1.26
C HIS A 102 3.86 6.25 -2.47
N GLU A 103 3.29 6.10 -3.66
CA GLU A 103 3.92 6.57 -4.87
C GLU A 103 3.53 8.03 -5.12
N LYS A 104 4.48 8.93 -4.82
CA LYS A 104 4.38 10.37 -5.12
C LYS A 104 4.34 10.68 -6.61
N THR A 105 4.58 9.67 -7.43
CA THR A 105 4.52 9.75 -8.89
C THR A 105 3.23 9.10 -9.36
N GLU A 106 2.56 9.72 -10.32
CA GLU A 106 1.47 9.07 -11.05
C GLU A 106 2.01 7.78 -11.68
N GLN A 107 1.26 6.69 -11.52
CA GLN A 107 1.57 5.39 -12.07
C GLN A 107 0.35 4.86 -12.81
N PHE A 108 0.60 4.36 -14.02
CA PHE A 108 -0.37 3.57 -14.75
C PHE A 108 0.02 2.10 -14.68
N ARG A 109 -0.90 1.28 -14.19
CA ARG A 109 -0.73 -0.14 -13.90
C ARG A 109 -1.77 -0.96 -14.64
N ILE A 110 -1.37 -2.16 -15.06
CA ILE A 110 -2.26 -3.14 -15.68
C ILE A 110 -2.19 -4.44 -14.88
N LEU A 111 -3.35 -4.90 -14.45
CA LEU A 111 -3.57 -6.21 -13.86
C LEU A 111 -4.09 -7.15 -14.95
N PHE A 112 -3.38 -8.24 -15.18
CA PHE A 112 -3.73 -9.28 -16.16
C PHE A 112 -4.41 -10.44 -15.44
N LEU A 113 -5.58 -10.86 -15.91
CA LEU A 113 -6.38 -11.88 -15.23
C LEU A 113 -6.68 -13.08 -16.12
N ASP A 114 -6.81 -14.27 -15.52
CA ASP A 114 -7.24 -15.48 -16.21
C ASP A 114 -8.78 -15.56 -16.34
N ARG A 115 -9.30 -16.65 -16.93
CA ARG A 115 -10.76 -16.85 -17.10
C ARG A 115 -11.53 -17.03 -15.79
N LYS A 116 -10.84 -17.30 -14.68
CA LYS A 116 -11.41 -17.37 -13.33
C LYS A 116 -11.23 -16.05 -12.59
N ASN A 117 -10.77 -15.01 -13.28
CA ASN A 117 -10.47 -13.69 -12.73
C ASN A 117 -9.36 -13.71 -11.68
N VAL A 118 -8.44 -14.67 -11.74
CA VAL A 118 -7.25 -14.71 -10.88
C VAL A 118 -6.17 -13.84 -11.48
N LEU A 119 -5.43 -13.10 -10.65
CA LEU A 119 -4.34 -12.23 -11.10
C LEU A 119 -3.17 -13.09 -11.62
N ILE A 120 -2.88 -12.99 -12.92
CA ILE A 120 -1.73 -13.61 -13.58
C ILE A 120 -0.49 -12.74 -13.41
N ALA A 121 -0.63 -11.43 -13.64
CA ALA A 121 0.47 -10.48 -13.59
C ALA A 121 -0.02 -9.10 -13.19
N ASP A 122 0.85 -8.39 -12.50
CA ASP A 122 0.68 -6.99 -12.12
C ASP A 122 1.88 -6.20 -12.65
N GLU A 123 1.63 -5.28 -13.59
CA GLU A 123 2.68 -4.56 -14.29
C GLU A 123 2.45 -3.05 -14.28
N VAL A 124 3.47 -2.31 -13.86
CA VAL A 124 3.52 -0.85 -14.01
C VAL A 124 3.99 -0.53 -15.43
N GLN A 125 3.13 0.11 -16.22
CA GLN A 125 3.44 0.53 -17.58
C GLN A 125 4.01 1.95 -17.63
N GLN A 126 3.68 2.80 -16.65
CA GLN A 126 4.17 4.18 -16.57
C GLN A 126 4.46 4.59 -15.13
N ARG A 127 5.51 5.39 -14.95
CA ARG A 127 5.82 6.13 -13.72
C ARG A 127 6.16 7.58 -14.10
N GLY A 128 5.49 8.57 -13.51
CA GLY A 128 5.67 10.01 -13.81
C GLY A 128 4.36 10.71 -14.16
N THR A 129 4.39 12.03 -14.35
CA THR A 129 3.21 12.82 -14.75
C THR A 129 2.61 12.33 -16.06
N ILE A 130 1.29 12.47 -16.22
CA ILE A 130 0.47 12.14 -17.41
C ILE A 130 1.14 12.50 -18.76
N ASP A 131 2.06 13.45 -18.81
CA ASP A 131 2.54 14.04 -20.05
C ASP A 131 3.50 13.23 -20.92
N HIS A 132 4.22 12.20 -20.46
CA HIS A 132 5.12 11.48 -21.40
C HIS A 132 5.34 9.99 -21.06
N THR A 133 4.38 9.14 -21.47
CA THR A 133 4.58 8.00 -22.38
C THR A 133 3.20 7.43 -22.73
N PRO A 134 2.75 7.42 -23.99
CA PRO A 134 1.42 6.91 -24.33
C PRO A 134 1.30 5.43 -23.97
N VAL A 135 0.22 5.04 -23.29
CA VAL A 135 -0.17 3.64 -23.19
C VAL A 135 -0.63 3.22 -24.59
N TYR A 136 0.15 2.38 -25.26
CA TYR A 136 -0.19 1.90 -26.60
C TYR A 136 -1.10 0.67 -26.49
N PRO A 137 -2.38 0.74 -26.90
CA PRO A 137 -3.30 -0.40 -26.76
C PRO A 137 -2.77 -1.67 -27.45
N ARG A 138 -2.04 -1.53 -28.55
CA ARG A 138 -1.39 -2.65 -29.24
C ARG A 138 -0.41 -3.40 -28.34
N GLU A 139 0.42 -2.69 -27.58
CA GLU A 139 1.40 -3.32 -26.69
C GLU A 139 0.71 -3.96 -25.48
N VAL A 140 -0.35 -3.33 -24.96
CA VAL A 140 -1.20 -3.91 -23.90
C VAL A 140 -1.85 -5.22 -24.36
N VAL A 141 -2.46 -5.23 -25.55
CA VAL A 141 -3.09 -6.42 -26.13
C VAL A 141 -2.05 -7.50 -26.43
N LYS A 142 -0.90 -7.15 -27.00
CA LYS A 142 0.21 -8.08 -27.23
C LYS A 142 0.68 -8.71 -25.93
N ARG A 143 0.79 -7.93 -24.85
CA ARG A 143 1.16 -8.42 -23.53
C ARG A 143 0.08 -9.34 -22.95
N ALA A 144 -1.19 -8.98 -23.07
CA ALA A 144 -2.32 -9.81 -22.65
C ALA A 144 -2.30 -11.17 -23.34
N LEU A 145 -2.08 -11.21 -24.65
CA LEU A 145 -1.95 -12.46 -25.42
C LEU A 145 -0.73 -13.27 -24.98
N THR A 146 0.41 -12.62 -24.75
CA THR A 146 1.64 -13.28 -24.26
C THR A 146 1.41 -13.97 -22.91
N LEU A 147 0.60 -13.35 -22.05
CA LEU A 147 0.26 -13.86 -20.71
C LEU A 147 -0.96 -14.79 -20.72
N ASN A 148 -1.59 -15.04 -21.87
CA ASN A 148 -2.87 -15.74 -21.99
C ASN A 148 -3.97 -15.15 -21.07
N ALA A 149 -3.97 -13.83 -20.89
CA ALA A 149 -4.95 -13.13 -20.08
C ALA A 149 -6.33 -13.15 -20.76
N ALA A 150 -7.37 -13.41 -19.98
CA ALA A 150 -8.76 -13.36 -20.41
C ALA A 150 -9.42 -12.00 -20.11
N ALA A 151 -8.89 -11.26 -19.12
CA ALA A 151 -9.37 -9.93 -18.75
C ALA A 151 -8.21 -9.04 -18.29
N LEU A 152 -8.46 -7.73 -18.29
CA LEU A 152 -7.52 -6.69 -17.86
C LEU A 152 -8.23 -5.72 -16.91
N ILE A 153 -7.51 -5.25 -15.89
CA ILE A 153 -7.93 -4.09 -15.08
C ILE A 153 -6.84 -3.03 -15.18
N LEU A 154 -7.25 -1.80 -15.54
CA LEU A 154 -6.38 -0.65 -15.65
C LEU A 154 -6.51 0.19 -14.38
N VAL A 155 -5.39 0.50 -13.74
CA VAL A 155 -5.34 1.24 -12.48
C VAL A 155 -4.43 2.45 -12.66
N HIS A 156 -4.89 3.61 -12.23
CA HIS A 156 -4.09 4.83 -12.18
C HIS A 156 -4.30 5.50 -10.82
N ASN A 157 -3.22 5.96 -10.19
CA ASN A 157 -3.31 6.82 -9.00
C ASN A 157 -3.17 8.29 -9.44
N HIS A 158 -3.99 9.14 -8.83
CA HIS A 158 -3.79 10.59 -8.87
C HIS A 158 -3.30 11.01 -7.47
N PRO A 159 -2.00 11.28 -7.29
CA PRO A 159 -1.51 11.81 -6.03
C PRO A 159 -2.16 13.17 -5.81
N THR A 160 -3.06 13.26 -4.84
CA THR A 160 -3.63 14.55 -4.41
C THR A 160 -2.50 15.41 -3.87
N HIS A 161 -2.11 16.43 -4.63
CA HIS A 161 -1.28 17.50 -4.09
C HIS A 161 -2.06 18.18 -2.96
N PRO A 162 -1.56 18.20 -1.71
CA PRO A 162 -2.13 19.07 -0.70
C PRO A 162 -2.00 20.51 -1.21
N ARG A 163 -3.13 21.21 -1.35
CA ARG A 163 -3.15 22.66 -1.50
C ARG A 163 -2.87 23.32 -0.16
#